data_AF-A0A7V3XFR6-F1
#
_entry.id   AF-A0A7V3XFR6-F1
#
_cell.length_a   1.000
_cell.length_b   1.000
_cell.length_c   1.000
_cell.angle_alpha   90.00
_cell.angle_beta   90.00
_cell.angle_gamma   90.00
#
_symmetry.space_group_name_H-M   'P 1'
#
loop_
_entity.id
_entity.type
_entity.pdbx_description
1 polymer ?
#
loop_
_entity_poly.entity_id
_entity_poly.type
_entity_poly.pdbx_seq_one_letter_code
_entity_poly.pdbx_strand_id
1 'polypeptide(L)'
;MADETTVATPPAAEVKKAPAKEATVIEEAPVEGKWSLLSRRDFLTRAAWAGFTINFLAATFACLRYMFPRVLFEPSPIFKAGFPSEYTVGEVNERFKQSQRVWIVRDSGGFYAILAICTHLGCTPNWFPTEDKFKCPCHGSGFRRTGINFEGPAPRPLERIKITLAEDGQLLIDKSVKFLYEKGEWNKPGAYLPV
;
A
#
# COMPACT_ATOMS: atom_id res chain seq x y z
N MET A 1 102.37 46.46 -18.09
CA MET A 1 101.45 47.55 -18.45
C MET A 1 100.16 47.22 -17.73
N ALA A 2 99.99 47.69 -16.49
CA ALA A 2 99.35 48.98 -16.18
C ALA A 2 97.96 49.03 -16.85
N ASP A 3 96.83 49.06 -16.14
CA ASP A 3 96.54 49.89 -14.98
C ASP A 3 95.38 49.31 -14.13
N GLU A 4 95.48 49.45 -12.81
CA GLU A 4 94.33 49.47 -11.92
C GLU A 4 93.59 50.79 -12.15
N THR A 5 92.25 50.79 -12.16
CA THR A 5 91.50 51.95 -11.65
C THR A 5 90.04 51.59 -11.41
N THR A 6 89.72 51.52 -10.13
CA THR A 6 88.39 51.67 -9.55
C THR A 6 87.69 52.91 -10.11
N VAL A 7 86.46 52.76 -10.62
CA VAL A 7 85.57 53.90 -10.89
C VAL A 7 84.22 53.67 -10.22
N ALA A 8 84.08 54.38 -9.09
CA ALA A 8 82.92 54.97 -8.46
C ALA A 8 81.51 54.57 -8.96
N THR A 9 80.75 54.02 -8.01
CA THR A 9 79.29 53.96 -7.98
C THR A 9 78.68 55.36 -8.20
N PRO A 10 77.72 55.52 -9.13
CA PRO A 10 77.02 56.80 -9.29
C PRO A 10 76.12 57.10 -8.07
N PRO A 11 75.99 58.37 -7.67
CA PRO A 11 75.29 58.76 -6.45
C PRO A 11 73.79 58.49 -6.55
N ALA A 12 73.21 58.09 -5.41
CA ALA A 12 71.79 57.88 -5.22
C ALA A 12 71.00 59.13 -5.65
N ALA A 13 70.18 58.99 -6.68
CA ALA A 13 69.23 60.01 -7.08
C ALA A 13 68.20 60.17 -5.96
N GLU A 14 68.25 61.32 -5.31
CA GLU A 14 67.34 61.79 -4.27
C GLU A 14 65.91 61.85 -4.85
N VAL A 15 65.08 60.90 -4.44
CA VAL A 15 63.66 60.86 -4.83
C VAL A 15 62.96 62.02 -4.15
N LYS A 16 62.76 63.12 -4.89
CA LYS A 16 61.93 64.25 -4.45
C LYS A 16 60.51 63.75 -4.20
N LYS A 17 60.12 63.75 -2.92
CA LYS A 17 58.80 63.41 -2.43
C LYS A 17 57.79 64.41 -3.00
N ALA A 18 56.96 63.98 -3.96
CA ALA A 18 55.83 64.77 -4.42
C ALA A 18 54.82 64.94 -3.26
N PRO A 19 54.19 66.12 -3.10
CA PRO A 19 53.30 66.39 -1.99
C PRO A 19 52.08 65.47 -2.04
N ALA A 20 51.72 64.92 -0.87
CA ALA A 20 50.54 64.09 -0.67
C ALA A 20 49.30 64.86 -1.14
N LYS A 21 48.67 64.41 -2.22
CA LYS A 21 47.30 64.84 -2.52
C LYS A 21 46.41 64.27 -1.43
N GLU A 22 45.78 65.17 -0.70
CA GLU A 22 44.74 64.88 0.28
C GLU A 22 43.78 63.83 -0.30
N ALA A 23 43.65 62.71 0.40
CA ALA A 23 42.59 61.77 0.14
C ALA A 23 41.28 62.50 0.43
N THR A 24 40.62 62.97 -0.62
CA THR A 24 39.20 63.27 -0.56
C THR A 24 38.52 61.97 -0.13
N VAL A 25 38.14 61.93 1.14
CA VAL A 25 37.22 60.93 1.70
C VAL A 25 35.97 61.05 0.84
N ILE A 26 35.80 60.12 -0.09
CA ILE A 26 34.51 59.92 -0.72
C ILE A 26 33.67 59.31 0.40
N GLU A 27 32.91 60.17 1.07
CA GLU A 27 31.85 59.76 1.96
C GLU A 27 30.92 58.85 1.12
N GLU A 28 30.93 57.55 1.42
CA GLU A 28 29.99 56.61 0.83
C GLU A 28 28.59 57.04 1.26
N ALA A 29 27.92 57.83 0.42
CA ALA A 29 26.52 58.13 0.61
C ALA A 29 25.79 56.79 0.78
N PRO A 30 24.95 56.62 1.82
CA PRO A 30 24.19 55.40 1.97
C PRO A 30 23.27 55.35 0.76
N VAL A 31 23.53 54.42 -0.18
CA VAL A 31 22.60 54.16 -1.27
C VAL A 31 21.43 53.42 -0.64
N GLU A 32 20.54 54.20 -0.03
CA GLU A 32 19.16 53.89 0.23
C GLU A 32 18.47 53.69 -1.11
N GLY A 33 18.65 52.50 -1.67
CA GLY A 33 18.11 52.14 -2.98
C GLY A 33 17.35 50.83 -2.85
N LYS A 34 16.13 50.91 -2.31
CA LYS A 34 15.06 49.90 -2.31
C LYS A 34 15.50 48.55 -2.86
N TRP A 35 15.76 47.58 -1.98
CA TRP A 35 15.86 46.17 -2.36
C TRP A 35 14.64 45.82 -3.20
N SER A 36 14.81 45.78 -4.53
CA SER A 36 13.80 45.27 -5.43
C SER A 36 13.48 43.88 -4.92
N LEU A 37 12.24 43.64 -4.50
CA LEU A 37 11.86 42.43 -3.76
C LEU A 37 12.18 41.12 -4.51
N LEU A 38 12.60 41.20 -5.79
CA LEU A 38 13.19 40.14 -6.60
C LEU A 38 14.29 40.69 -7.53
N SER A 39 15.56 40.33 -7.27
CA SER A 39 16.61 40.43 -8.28
C SER A 39 16.30 39.49 -9.46
N ARG A 40 16.69 39.84 -10.69
CA ARG A 40 16.44 38.98 -11.88
C ARG A 40 17.00 37.57 -11.70
N ARG A 41 18.17 37.45 -11.06
CA ARG A 41 18.81 36.17 -10.76
C ARG A 41 18.02 35.37 -9.71
N ASP A 42 17.51 36.05 -8.68
CA ASP A 42 16.69 35.43 -7.63
C ASP A 42 15.33 34.98 -8.17
N PHE A 43 14.72 35.78 -9.05
CA PHE A 43 13.48 35.42 -9.72
C PHE A 43 13.65 34.14 -10.56
N LEU A 44 14.69 34.09 -11.42
CA LEU A 44 14.95 32.92 -12.25
C LEU A 44 15.29 31.68 -11.43
N THR A 45 16.04 31.84 -10.33
CA THR A 45 16.41 30.72 -9.46
C THR A 45 15.19 30.16 -8.71
N ARG A 46 14.31 31.03 -8.18
CA ARG A 46 13.06 30.60 -7.52
C ARG A 46 12.09 29.97 -8.51
N ALA A 47 11.98 30.50 -9.73
CA ALA A 47 11.16 29.92 -10.79
C ALA A 47 11.66 28.53 -11.21
N ALA A 48 12.98 28.35 -11.35
CA ALA A 48 13.59 27.05 -11.67
C ALA A 48 13.33 26.01 -10.57
N TRP A 49 13.55 26.37 -9.30
CA TRP A 49 13.25 25.47 -8.18
C TRP A 49 11.76 25.18 -8.04
N ALA A 50 10.89 26.14 -8.29
CA ALA A 50 9.44 25.92 -8.31
C ALA A 50 9.02 24.95 -9.43
N GLY A 51 9.55 25.10 -10.64
CA GLY A 51 9.29 24.17 -11.75
C GLY A 51 9.79 22.75 -11.45
N PHE A 52 11.00 22.65 -10.88
CA PHE A 52 11.57 21.37 -10.46
C PHE A 52 10.73 20.68 -9.38
N THR A 53 10.33 21.40 -8.33
CA THR A 53 9.53 20.82 -7.24
C THR A 53 8.15 20.40 -7.72
N ILE A 54 7.50 21.19 -8.57
CA ILE A 54 6.21 20.83 -9.18
C ILE A 54 6.34 19.54 -10.00
N ASN A 55 7.36 19.44 -10.86
CA ASN A 55 7.56 18.24 -11.67
C ASN A 55 7.90 17.02 -10.81
N PHE A 56 8.74 17.18 -9.78
CA PHE A 56 9.10 16.10 -8.87
C PHE A 56 7.88 15.60 -8.07
N LEU A 57 7.05 16.51 -7.57
CA LEU A 57 5.81 16.16 -6.88
C LEU A 57 4.81 15.46 -7.80
N ALA A 58 4.64 15.96 -9.03
CA ALA A 58 3.77 15.34 -10.03
C ALA A 58 4.25 13.93 -10.41
N ALA A 59 5.55 13.75 -10.61
CA ALA A 59 6.15 12.46 -10.92
C ALA A 59 6.03 11.47 -9.74
N THR A 60 6.28 11.94 -8.52
CA THR A 60 6.11 11.13 -7.30
C THR A 60 4.65 10.71 -7.13
N PHE A 61 3.71 11.64 -7.30
CA PHE A 61 2.29 11.33 -7.23
C PHE A 61 1.87 10.34 -8.32
N ALA A 62 2.37 10.49 -9.56
CA ALA A 62 2.11 9.54 -10.63
C ALA A 62 2.67 8.14 -10.32
N CYS A 63 3.86 8.07 -9.73
CA CYS A 63 4.48 6.81 -9.28
C CYS A 63 3.66 6.14 -8.18
N LEU A 64 3.24 6.91 -7.15
CA LEU A 64 2.37 6.42 -6.09
C LEU A 64 1.03 5.96 -6.66
N ARG A 65 0.39 6.76 -7.53
CA ARG A 65 -0.85 6.42 -8.22
C ARG A 65 -0.73 5.14 -9.03
N TYR A 66 0.42 4.90 -9.65
CA TYR A 66 0.72 3.71 -10.43
C TYR A 66 0.85 2.46 -9.55
N MET A 67 1.37 2.58 -8.33
CA MET A 67 1.42 1.47 -7.36
C MET A 67 0.04 0.99 -6.90
N PHE A 68 -1.01 1.81 -7.05
CA PHE A 68 -2.38 1.43 -6.69
C PHE A 68 -3.18 1.03 -7.94
N PRO A 69 -3.50 -0.27 -8.13
CA PRO A 69 -4.30 -0.72 -9.26
C PRO A 69 -5.66 -0.03 -9.28
N ARG A 70 -6.07 0.48 -10.45
CA ARG A 70 -7.32 1.23 -10.61
C ARG A 70 -8.57 0.35 -10.57
N VAL A 71 -8.44 -0.91 -10.94
CA VAL A 71 -9.54 -1.88 -11.00
C VAL A 71 -9.09 -3.19 -10.37
N LEU A 72 -9.89 -3.68 -9.43
CA LEU A 72 -9.76 -5.02 -8.88
C LEU A 72 -10.86 -5.87 -9.54
N PHE A 73 -10.46 -6.89 -10.30
CA PHE A 73 -11.39 -7.87 -10.88
C PHE A 73 -11.79 -8.88 -9.80
N GLU A 74 -12.60 -8.44 -8.83
CA GLU A 74 -13.20 -9.33 -7.84
C GLU A 74 -14.44 -10.00 -8.47
N PRO A 75 -14.56 -11.34 -8.43
CA PRO A 75 -15.80 -12.01 -8.81
C PRO A 75 -16.97 -11.50 -7.97
N SER A 76 -18.17 -11.41 -8.57
CA SER A 76 -19.38 -10.93 -7.90
C SER A 76 -19.49 -11.45 -6.46
N PRO A 77 -19.72 -10.58 -5.47
CA PRO A 77 -19.89 -11.00 -4.08
C PRO A 77 -21.11 -11.92 -3.91
N ILE A 78 -22.11 -11.78 -4.78
CA ILE A 78 -23.35 -12.53 -4.73
C ILE A 78 -23.41 -13.47 -5.93
N PHE A 79 -23.68 -14.75 -5.69
CA PHE A 79 -23.87 -15.74 -6.74
C PHE A 79 -24.90 -16.81 -6.36
N LYS A 80 -25.50 -17.44 -7.37
CA LYS A 80 -26.41 -18.57 -7.19
C LYS A 80 -25.63 -19.87 -7.20
N ALA A 81 -25.93 -20.74 -6.24
CA ALA A 81 -25.25 -22.01 -6.02
C ALA A 81 -26.10 -23.23 -6.42
N GLY A 82 -27.12 -23.06 -7.27
CA GLY A 82 -27.99 -24.17 -7.69
C GLY A 82 -29.03 -24.53 -6.64
N PHE A 83 -29.73 -25.65 -6.84
CA PHE A 83 -30.87 -26.05 -6.00
C PHE A 83 -30.43 -26.79 -4.73
N PRO A 84 -31.14 -26.62 -3.60
CA PRO A 84 -30.88 -27.38 -2.37
C PRO A 84 -30.90 -28.92 -2.54
N SER A 85 -31.66 -29.43 -3.51
CA SER A 85 -31.76 -30.86 -3.81
C SER A 85 -30.48 -31.47 -4.41
N GLU A 86 -29.61 -30.67 -5.02
CA GLU A 86 -28.36 -31.13 -5.64
C GLU A 86 -27.28 -31.48 -4.59
N TYR A 87 -27.48 -31.08 -3.33
CA TYR A 87 -26.51 -31.26 -2.25
C TYR A 87 -26.83 -32.52 -1.46
N THR A 88 -25.85 -33.37 -1.19
CA THR A 88 -26.00 -34.56 -0.34
C THR A 88 -25.87 -34.19 1.14
N VAL A 89 -26.68 -34.81 2.00
CA VAL A 89 -26.66 -34.54 3.44
C VAL A 89 -25.34 -35.07 4.04
N GLY A 90 -24.64 -34.22 4.78
CA GLY A 90 -23.38 -34.53 5.45
C GLY A 90 -22.12 -34.27 4.61
N GLU A 91 -22.27 -33.92 3.34
CA GLU A 91 -21.15 -33.65 2.44
C GLU A 91 -20.81 -32.15 2.37
N VAL A 92 -19.56 -31.87 2.03
CA VAL A 92 -19.06 -30.53 1.71
C VAL A 92 -18.91 -30.41 0.20
N ASN A 93 -19.62 -29.48 -0.41
CA ASN A 93 -19.53 -29.23 -1.84
C ASN A 93 -18.31 -28.36 -2.19
N GLU A 94 -17.44 -28.85 -3.07
CA GLU A 94 -16.21 -28.17 -3.50
C GLU A 94 -16.34 -27.41 -4.85
N ARG A 95 -17.51 -27.42 -5.49
CA ARG A 95 -17.73 -26.83 -6.84
C ARG A 95 -17.31 -25.36 -6.93
N PHE A 96 -17.52 -24.60 -5.86
CA PHE A 96 -17.26 -23.16 -5.80
C PHE A 96 -15.90 -22.79 -5.18
N LYS A 97 -15.05 -23.77 -4.89
CA LYS A 97 -13.73 -23.57 -4.26
C LYS A 97 -12.78 -22.77 -5.16
N GLN A 98 -12.68 -23.12 -6.44
CA GLN A 98 -11.73 -22.48 -7.37
C GLN A 98 -12.20 -21.08 -7.82
N SER A 99 -13.50 -20.90 -8.06
CA SER A 99 -14.05 -19.66 -8.61
C SER A 99 -14.39 -18.61 -7.56
N GLN A 100 -14.91 -19.04 -6.40
CA GLN A 100 -15.42 -18.14 -5.36
C GLN A 100 -14.71 -18.30 -4.01
N ARG A 101 -13.89 -19.35 -3.83
CA ARG A 101 -13.31 -19.73 -2.53
C ARG A 101 -14.39 -19.92 -1.47
N VAL A 102 -15.45 -20.66 -1.83
CA VAL A 102 -16.57 -20.96 -0.95
C VAL A 102 -16.80 -22.46 -0.90
N TRP A 103 -17.11 -22.96 0.29
CA TRP A 103 -17.69 -24.27 0.51
C TRP A 103 -19.13 -24.15 0.98
N ILE A 104 -19.96 -25.08 0.51
CA ILE A 104 -21.34 -25.19 0.95
C ILE A 104 -21.46 -26.52 1.65
N VAL A 105 -21.86 -26.48 2.90
CA VAL A 105 -22.03 -27.68 3.72
C VAL A 105 -23.52 -27.88 3.95
N ARG A 106 -24.00 -29.09 3.64
CA ARG A 106 -25.35 -29.52 3.99
C ARG A 106 -25.28 -30.39 5.22
N ASP A 107 -25.88 -29.94 6.30
CA ASP A 107 -26.08 -30.73 7.51
C ASP A 107 -27.48 -31.36 7.51
N SER A 108 -27.76 -32.23 8.49
CA SER A 108 -29.08 -32.86 8.61
C SER A 108 -30.21 -31.86 8.84
N GLY A 109 -29.93 -30.71 9.46
CA GLY A 109 -30.93 -29.69 9.77
C GLY A 109 -30.94 -28.49 8.82
N GLY A 110 -30.10 -28.43 7.78
CA GLY A 110 -29.97 -27.23 6.96
C GLY A 110 -28.62 -27.02 6.26
N PHE A 111 -28.39 -25.79 5.80
CA PHE A 111 -27.21 -25.38 5.04
C PHE A 111 -26.43 -24.27 5.72
N TYR A 112 -25.13 -24.27 5.53
CA TYR A 112 -24.28 -23.12 5.81
C TYR A 112 -23.16 -23.04 4.77
N ALA A 113 -22.75 -21.81 4.47
CA ALA A 113 -21.65 -21.54 3.57
C ALA A 113 -20.44 -21.05 4.35
N ILE A 114 -19.27 -21.61 4.05
CA ILE A 114 -17.99 -21.27 4.67
C ILE A 114 -17.11 -20.58 3.63
N LEU A 115 -16.48 -19.49 4.02
CA LEU A 115 -15.44 -18.86 3.22
C LEU A 115 -14.15 -19.69 3.33
N ALA A 116 -13.68 -20.25 2.22
CA ALA A 116 -12.48 -21.08 2.13
C ALA A 116 -11.20 -20.23 2.13
N ILE A 117 -11.08 -19.32 3.09
CA ILE A 117 -9.91 -18.45 3.28
C ILE A 117 -9.37 -18.71 4.68
N CYS A 118 -8.16 -19.28 4.74
CA CYS A 118 -7.47 -19.55 5.99
C CYS A 118 -7.23 -18.24 6.75
N THR A 119 -7.63 -18.23 8.02
CA THR A 119 -7.54 -17.07 8.91
C THR A 119 -6.13 -16.78 9.41
N HIS A 120 -5.15 -17.60 9.05
CA HIS A 120 -3.73 -17.32 9.27
C HIS A 120 -3.22 -16.22 8.31
N LEU A 121 -3.10 -16.55 7.01
CA LEU A 121 -2.54 -15.65 5.98
C LEU A 121 -3.30 -15.69 4.63
N GLY A 122 -4.51 -16.26 4.61
CA GLY A 122 -5.40 -16.18 3.45
C GLY A 122 -5.30 -17.30 2.41
N CYS A 123 -4.49 -18.34 2.64
CA CYS A 123 -4.47 -19.53 1.77
C CYS A 123 -5.83 -20.23 1.72
N THR A 124 -6.16 -20.90 0.61
CA THR A 124 -7.36 -21.74 0.50
C THR A 124 -7.08 -23.12 1.10
N PRO A 125 -7.72 -23.54 2.22
CA PRO A 125 -7.52 -24.89 2.74
C PRO A 125 -8.16 -25.94 1.80
N ASN A 126 -7.81 -27.20 1.97
CA ASN A 126 -8.39 -28.32 1.25
C ASN A 126 -9.32 -29.13 2.16
N TRP A 127 -10.42 -29.63 1.60
CA TRP A 127 -11.31 -30.56 2.29
C TRP A 127 -10.77 -31.99 2.17
N PHE A 128 -10.76 -32.73 3.28
CA PHE A 128 -10.37 -34.13 3.32
C PHE A 128 -11.56 -34.95 3.83
N PRO A 129 -12.35 -35.58 2.94
CA PRO A 129 -13.60 -36.25 3.32
C PRO A 129 -13.36 -37.46 4.23
N THR A 130 -12.22 -38.14 4.12
CA THR A 130 -11.84 -39.27 4.99
C THR A 130 -11.57 -38.86 6.43
N GLU A 131 -11.19 -37.61 6.66
CA GLU A 131 -10.83 -37.10 8.00
C GLU A 131 -11.88 -36.15 8.58
N ASP A 132 -12.91 -35.79 7.80
CA ASP A 132 -13.95 -34.79 8.13
C ASP A 132 -13.37 -33.42 8.53
N LYS A 133 -12.27 -33.03 7.87
CA LYS A 133 -11.46 -31.86 8.22
C LYS A 133 -11.03 -31.05 7.01
N PHE A 134 -10.91 -29.76 7.21
CA PHE A 134 -10.19 -28.87 6.30
C PHE A 134 -8.75 -28.72 6.77
N LYS A 135 -7.78 -28.89 5.88
CA LYS A 135 -6.35 -28.66 6.18
C LYS A 135 -5.74 -27.66 5.21
N CYS A 136 -5.05 -26.67 5.75
CA CYS A 136 -4.37 -25.63 4.99
C CYS A 136 -2.97 -26.10 4.57
N PRO A 137 -2.66 -26.19 3.26
CA PRO A 137 -1.36 -26.71 2.79
C PRO A 137 -0.19 -25.77 3.07
N CYS A 138 -0.43 -24.49 3.41
CA CYS A 138 0.63 -23.50 3.58
C CYS A 138 1.41 -23.67 4.89
N HIS A 139 0.71 -23.84 6.01
CA HIS A 139 1.34 -23.89 7.35
C HIS A 139 0.66 -24.92 8.28
N GLY A 140 -0.16 -25.81 7.74
CA GLY A 140 -0.77 -26.91 8.51
C GLY A 140 -1.93 -26.52 9.43
N SER A 141 -2.59 -25.38 9.22
CA SER A 141 -3.82 -25.04 9.97
C SER A 141 -4.93 -26.04 9.68
N GLY A 142 -5.55 -26.59 10.72
CA GLY A 142 -6.66 -27.53 10.60
C GLY A 142 -7.96 -26.95 11.15
N PHE A 143 -9.06 -27.20 10.43
CA PHE A 143 -10.41 -26.81 10.79
C PHE A 143 -11.36 -28.01 10.72
N ARG A 144 -12.33 -28.08 11.63
CA ARG A 144 -13.40 -29.08 11.59
C ARG A 144 -14.37 -28.78 10.45
N ARG A 145 -15.22 -29.75 10.07
CA ARG A 145 -16.32 -29.52 9.10
C ARG A 145 -17.17 -28.27 9.40
N THR A 146 -17.33 -27.93 10.68
CA THR A 146 -18.07 -26.73 11.13
C THR A 146 -17.37 -25.41 10.79
N GLY A 147 -16.07 -25.43 10.50
CA GLY A 147 -15.19 -24.27 10.31
C GLY A 147 -14.36 -23.90 11.54
N ILE A 148 -14.57 -24.55 12.69
CA ILE A 148 -13.82 -24.27 13.93
C ILE A 148 -12.38 -24.75 13.78
N ASN A 149 -11.40 -23.86 14.03
CA ASN A 149 -9.98 -24.20 14.06
C ASN A 149 -9.68 -25.11 15.25
N PHE A 150 -8.78 -26.09 15.06
CA PHE A 150 -8.37 -26.99 16.13
C PHE A 150 -6.86 -27.22 16.19
N GLU A 151 -6.12 -26.93 15.12
CA GLU A 151 -4.66 -27.07 15.07
C GLU A 151 -4.00 -26.04 14.15
N GLY A 152 -2.68 -25.90 14.30
CA GLY A 152 -1.83 -25.02 13.50
C GLY A 152 -1.94 -23.54 13.88
N PRO A 153 -1.32 -22.65 13.09
CA PRO A 153 -1.15 -21.24 13.44
C PRO A 153 -2.40 -20.37 13.22
N ALA A 154 -3.53 -20.94 12.81
CA ALA A 154 -4.74 -20.17 12.53
C ALA A 154 -5.35 -19.69 13.85
N PRO A 155 -5.43 -18.36 14.10
CA PRO A 155 -5.82 -17.83 15.40
C PRO A 155 -7.31 -17.93 15.68
N ARG A 156 -8.13 -18.19 14.65
CA ARG A 156 -9.60 -18.13 14.73
C ARG A 156 -10.30 -19.06 13.73
N PRO A 157 -11.56 -19.47 13.99
CA PRO A 157 -12.39 -20.20 13.03
C PRO A 157 -12.56 -19.54 11.67
N LEU A 158 -12.92 -20.34 10.66
CA LEU A 158 -13.32 -19.86 9.34
C LEU A 158 -14.62 -19.04 9.42
N GLU A 159 -14.74 -18.06 8.53
CA GLU A 159 -15.93 -17.20 8.46
C GLU A 159 -17.07 -17.93 7.76
N ARG A 160 -18.28 -17.86 8.33
CA ARG A 160 -19.50 -18.20 7.59
C ARG A 160 -19.94 -17.02 6.76
N ILE A 161 -20.55 -17.27 5.62
CA ILE A 161 -21.10 -16.23 4.75
C ILE A 161 -22.61 -16.40 4.62
N LYS A 162 -23.28 -15.33 4.22
CA LYS A 162 -24.74 -15.32 4.15
C LYS A 162 -25.25 -16.28 3.08
N ILE A 163 -26.14 -17.15 3.50
CA ILE A 163 -26.87 -18.10 2.66
C ILE A 163 -28.38 -17.84 2.81
N THR A 164 -29.07 -17.68 1.69
CA THR A 164 -30.51 -17.47 1.62
C THR A 164 -31.10 -18.25 0.45
N LEU A 165 -32.41 -18.47 0.42
CA LEU A 165 -33.09 -18.95 -0.78
C LEU A 165 -33.46 -17.76 -1.66
N ALA A 166 -33.16 -17.85 -2.95
CA ALA A 166 -33.66 -16.92 -3.95
C ALA A 166 -35.12 -17.24 -4.32
N GLU A 167 -35.77 -16.31 -5.00
CA GLU A 167 -37.17 -16.44 -5.44
C GLU A 167 -37.39 -17.63 -6.39
N ASP A 168 -36.35 -18.07 -7.10
CA ASP A 168 -36.36 -19.23 -7.99
C ASP A 168 -36.07 -20.55 -7.26
N GLY A 169 -35.93 -20.54 -5.93
CA GLY A 169 -35.67 -21.72 -5.11
C GLY A 169 -34.20 -22.17 -5.09
N GLN A 170 -33.29 -21.42 -5.72
CA GLN A 170 -31.85 -21.71 -5.65
C GLN A 170 -31.22 -21.14 -4.37
N LEU A 171 -30.12 -21.75 -3.93
CA LEU A 171 -29.27 -21.20 -2.88
C LEU A 171 -28.57 -19.94 -3.40
N LEU A 172 -28.80 -18.81 -2.73
CA LEU A 172 -28.13 -17.54 -2.97
C LEU A 172 -27.07 -17.33 -1.89
N ILE A 173 -25.83 -17.13 -2.32
CA ILE A 173 -24.70 -16.91 -1.43
C ILE A 173 -24.22 -15.48 -1.60
N ASP A 174 -24.04 -14.79 -0.48
CA ASP A 174 -23.52 -13.44 -0.41
C ASP A 174 -22.25 -13.40 0.44
N LYS A 175 -21.10 -13.23 -0.22
CA LYS A 175 -19.77 -13.13 0.39
C LYS A 175 -19.53 -11.79 1.11
N SER A 176 -20.34 -10.76 0.82
CA SER A 176 -20.16 -9.43 1.42
C SER A 176 -20.53 -9.42 2.90
N VAL A 177 -21.46 -10.29 3.30
CA VAL A 177 -21.89 -10.48 4.67
C VAL A 177 -21.21 -11.71 5.27
N LYS A 178 -20.33 -11.46 6.24
CA LYS A 178 -19.55 -12.47 6.95
C LYS A 178 -20.00 -12.56 8.40
N PHE A 179 -20.00 -13.77 8.94
CA PHE A 179 -20.36 -14.08 10.32
C PHE A 179 -19.17 -14.70 11.03
N LEU A 180 -18.69 -14.01 12.07
CA LEU A 180 -17.55 -14.44 12.88
C LEU A 180 -18.01 -15.28 14.07
N TYR A 181 -17.30 -16.37 14.32
CA TYR A 181 -17.60 -17.25 15.45
C TYR A 181 -17.29 -16.58 16.79
N GLU A 182 -16.15 -15.88 16.88
CA GLU A 182 -15.68 -15.25 18.12
C GLU A 182 -16.62 -14.15 18.63
N LYS A 183 -17.41 -13.57 17.72
CA LYS A 183 -18.43 -12.56 18.00
C LYS A 183 -19.83 -13.17 18.25
N GLY A 184 -19.96 -14.50 18.25
CA GLY A 184 -21.23 -15.21 18.42
C GLY A 184 -22.21 -15.02 17.26
N GLU A 185 -21.72 -14.65 16.07
CA GLU A 185 -22.59 -14.23 14.95
C GLU A 185 -23.16 -15.39 14.15
N TRP A 186 -22.72 -16.63 14.41
CA TRP A 186 -23.24 -17.82 13.73
C TRP A 186 -24.70 -18.12 14.05
N ASN A 187 -25.23 -17.52 15.12
CA ASN A 187 -26.65 -17.62 15.49
C ASN A 187 -27.51 -16.56 14.78
N LYS A 188 -26.91 -15.63 14.03
CA LYS A 188 -27.65 -14.59 13.30
C LYS A 188 -28.38 -15.19 12.10
N PRO A 189 -29.53 -14.62 11.70
CA PRO A 189 -30.25 -15.07 10.51
C PRO A 189 -29.35 -14.96 9.27
N GLY A 190 -29.35 -16.00 8.44
CA GLY A 190 -28.54 -16.09 7.22
C GLY A 190 -27.14 -16.68 7.41
N ALA A 191 -26.64 -16.83 8.64
CA ALA A 191 -25.41 -17.59 8.90
C ALA A 191 -25.64 -19.12 8.78
N TYR A 192 -26.90 -19.53 8.93
CA TYR A 192 -27.40 -20.88 8.75
C TYR A 192 -28.80 -20.79 8.16
N LEU A 193 -29.06 -21.60 7.14
CA LEU A 193 -30.36 -21.73 6.48
C LEU A 193 -30.99 -23.06 6.92
N PRO A 194 -31.98 -23.06 7.82
CA PRO A 194 -32.70 -24.28 8.17
C PRO A 194 -33.51 -24.79 6.96
N VAL A 195 -33.65 -26.11 6.86
CA VAL A 195 -34.41 -26.82 5.80
C VAL A 195 -35.55 -27.59 6.42
#